data_AF-A0A1G7HKC6-F1
#
_entry.id   AF-A0A1G7HKC6-F1
#
_cell.length_a   1.000
_cell.length_b   1.000
_cell.length_c   1.000
_cell.angle_alpha   90.00
_cell.angle_beta   90.00
_cell.angle_gamma   90.00
#
_symmetry.space_group_name_H-M   'P 1'
#
loop_
_entity.id
_entity.type
_entity.pdbx_description
1 polymer ?
#
loop_
_entity_poly.entity_id
_entity_poly.type
_entity_poly.pdbx_seq_one_letter_code
_entity_poly.pdbx_strand_id
1 'polypeptide(L)' 'MKTYRVKAVRESEEQLVLEVLQNLQRKGTIVFEEEQDGKQAWTSPKAATPATEEQVQEIIDEAELIPYYSEQEAKKILNL' A
#
# COMPACT_ATOMS: atom_id res chain seq x y z
N MET A 1 -11.54 -5.22 -24.04
CA MET A 1 -10.16 -4.78 -24.30
C MET A 1 -9.20 -5.83 -23.78
N LYS A 2 -7.98 -5.91 -24.31
CA LYS A 2 -6.92 -6.81 -23.82
C LYS A 2 -5.89 -5.97 -23.08
N THR A 3 -5.50 -6.39 -21.89
CA THR A 3 -4.42 -5.77 -21.12
C THR A 3 -3.10 -6.45 -21.48
N TYR A 4 -2.02 -5.66 -21.56
CA TYR A 4 -0.68 -6.16 -21.86
C TYR A 4 0.28 -5.74 -20.76
N ARG A 5 1.02 -6.69 -20.21
CA ARG A 5 2.13 -6.44 -19.28
C ARG A 5 3.43 -6.37 -20.07
N VAL A 6 4.17 -5.28 -19.92
CA VAL A 6 5.49 -5.10 -20.53
C VAL A 6 6.55 -5.29 -19.46
N LYS A 7 7.60 -6.07 -19.76
CA LYS A 7 8.74 -6.29 -18.86
C LYS A 7 10.04 -6.10 -19.63
N ALA A 8 10.98 -5.35 -19.05
CA ALA A 8 12.34 -5.28 -19.56
C ALA A 8 13.06 -6.64 -19.32
N VAL A 9 13.61 -7.22 -20.38
CA VAL A 9 14.31 -8.52 -20.30
C VAL A 9 15.70 -8.37 -19.69
N ARG A 10 16.30 -7.18 -19.80
CA ARG A 10 17.62 -6.84 -19.27
C ARG A 10 17.50 -5.64 -18.35
N GLU A 11 18.08 -5.72 -17.16
CA GLU A 11 18.10 -4.64 -16.17
C GLU A 11 18.81 -3.38 -16.71
N SER A 12 19.87 -3.56 -17.50
CA SER A 12 20.59 -2.44 -18.12
C SER A 12 19.74 -1.59 -19.07
N GLU A 13 18.66 -2.17 -19.61
CA GLU A 13 17.77 -1.51 -20.55
C GLU A 13 16.51 -0.95 -19.87
N GLU A 14 16.31 -1.20 -18.58
CA GLU A 14 15.10 -0.81 -17.85
C GLU A 14 14.90 0.71 -17.87
N GLN A 15 15.98 1.45 -17.64
CA GLN A 15 15.94 2.91 -17.61
C GLN A 15 15.63 3.51 -19.00
N LEU A 16 16.21 2.95 -20.06
CA LEU A 16 15.91 3.35 -21.44
C LEU A 16 14.45 3.09 -21.79
N VAL A 17 13.93 1.90 -21.42
CA VAL A 17 12.52 1.55 -21.63
C VAL A 17 11.61 2.51 -20.89
N LEU A 18 11.93 2.86 -19.65
CA LEU A 18 11.16 3.81 -18.85
C LEU A 18 11.13 5.20 -19.50
N GLU A 19 12.26 5.71 -19.97
CA GLU A 19 12.35 7.00 -20.66
C GLU A 19 11.52 7.05 -21.95
N VAL A 20 11.53 5.95 -22.73
CA VAL A 20 10.70 5.85 -23.94
C VAL A 20 9.22 5.89 -23.59
N LEU A 21 8.79 5.10 -22.59
CA LEU A 21 7.40 5.06 -22.17
C LEU A 21 6.93 6.42 -21.61
N GLN A 22 7.75 7.10 -20.81
CA GLN A 22 7.45 8.45 -20.33
C GLN A 22 7.31 9.46 -21.47
N ASN A 23 8.16 9.38 -22.49
CA ASN A 23 8.04 10.24 -23.67
C ASN A 23 6.74 9.97 -24.45
N LEU A 24 6.33 8.71 -24.60
CA LEU A 24 5.06 8.36 -25.23
C LEU A 24 3.87 8.89 -24.43
N GLN A 25 3.93 8.83 -23.09
CA GLN A 25 2.91 9.42 -22.23
C GLN A 25 2.84 10.94 -22.39
N ARG A 26 3.99 11.65 -22.37
CA ARG A 26 4.06 13.11 -22.54
C ARG A 26 3.47 13.57 -23.87
N LYS A 27 3.63 12.76 -24.93
CA LYS A 27 3.04 13.02 -26.25
C LYS A 27 1.55 12.64 -26.34
N GLY A 28 0.96 12.09 -25.28
CA GLY A 28 -0.43 11.61 -25.27
C GLY A 28 -0.66 10.36 -26.11
N THR A 29 0.39 9.61 -26.43
CA THR A 29 0.30 8.38 -27.23
C THR A 29 -0.15 7.18 -26.39
N ILE A 30 0.24 7.15 -25.10
CA ILE A 30 -0.16 6.12 -24.14
C ILE A 30 -0.57 6.76 -22.82
N VAL A 31 -1.35 6.03 -22.02
CA VAL A 31 -1.69 6.37 -20.64
C VAL A 31 -1.12 5.28 -19.75
N PHE A 32 -0.45 5.66 -18.66
CA PHE A 32 -0.10 4.70 -17.63
C PHE A 32 -1.33 4.47 -16.75
N GLU A 33 -1.80 3.24 -16.73
CA GLU A 33 -2.73 2.75 -15.75
C GLU A 33 -1.93 1.90 -14.79
N GLU A 34 -1.83 2.34 -13.55
CA GLU A 34 -1.18 1.56 -12.51
C GLU A 34 -2.17 0.44 -12.12
N GLU A 35 -1.97 -0.76 -12.67
CA GLU A 35 -2.63 -1.94 -12.12
C GLU A 35 -2.11 -2.11 -10.69
N GLN A 36 -2.95 -1.78 -9.71
CA GLN A 36 -2.73 -2.17 -8.32
C GLN A 36 -2.79 -3.70 -8.26
N ASP A 37 -1.67 -4.34 -8.62
CA ASP A 37 -1.40 -5.74 -8.38
C ASP A 37 -1.42 -5.96 -6.85
N GLY A 38 -2.59 -6.31 -6.30
CA GLY A 38 -2.74 -7.10 -5.08
C GLY A 38 -2.13 -6.56 -3.78
N LYS A 39 -1.72 -5.30 -3.70
CA LYS A 39 -1.31 -4.65 -2.45
C LYS A 39 -2.03 -3.32 -2.33
N GLN A 40 -2.99 -3.32 -1.41
CA GLN A 40 -3.75 -2.17 -0.89
C GLN A 40 -3.25 -0.81 -1.37
N ALA A 41 -4.15 -0.13 -2.06
CA ALA A 41 -4.16 1.30 -2.26
C ALA A 41 -3.71 2.04 -0.97
N TRP A 42 -2.48 2.53 -0.97
CA TRP A 42 -2.09 3.71 -0.17
C TRP A 42 -2.56 4.97 -0.90
N THR A 43 -3.82 4.97 -1.36
CA THR A 43 -4.58 6.22 -1.48
C THR A 43 -4.98 6.55 -0.05
N SER A 44 -4.58 7.73 0.43
CA SER A 44 -4.92 8.35 1.73
C SER A 44 -5.84 7.51 2.61
N PRO A 45 -5.42 7.08 3.83
CA PRO A 45 -6.28 6.25 4.67
C PRO A 45 -7.63 6.95 4.76
N LYS A 46 -8.67 6.35 4.17
CA LYS A 46 -10.03 6.61 4.61
C LYS A 46 -9.91 6.46 6.10
N ALA A 47 -10.06 7.56 6.84
CA ALA A 47 -9.91 7.57 8.28
C ALA A 47 -10.68 6.34 8.79
N ALA A 48 -9.93 5.32 9.21
CA ALA A 48 -10.53 4.09 9.67
C ALA A 48 -11.42 4.54 10.82
N THR A 49 -12.69 4.17 10.79
CA THR A 49 -13.56 4.40 11.93
C THR A 49 -12.84 3.82 13.14
N PRO A 50 -12.56 4.64 14.18
CA PRO A 50 -11.85 4.14 15.34
C PRO A 50 -12.62 2.95 15.92
N ALA A 51 -11.88 1.92 16.33
CA ALA A 51 -12.46 0.76 16.97
C ALA A 51 -13.21 1.19 18.25
N THR A 52 -14.29 0.49 18.59
CA THR A 52 -14.98 0.75 19.86
C THR A 52 -14.07 0.38 21.04
N GLU A 53 -14.31 0.93 22.22
CA GLU A 53 -13.46 0.64 23.39
C GLU A 53 -13.39 -0.86 23.71
N GLU A 54 -14.51 -1.57 23.51
CA GLU A 54 -14.59 -3.03 23.64
C GLU A 54 -13.69 -3.75 22.63
N GLN A 55 -13.74 -3.33 21.35
CA GLN A 55 -12.88 -3.88 20.31
C GLN A 55 -11.40 -3.58 20.56
N VAL A 56 -11.09 -2.40 21.07
CA VAL A 56 -9.71 -2.04 21.43
C VAL A 56 -9.19 -2.96 22.54
N GLN A 57 -10.01 -3.25 23.55
CA GLN A 57 -9.60 -4.15 24.62
C GLN A 57 -9.40 -5.59 24.14
N GLU A 58 -10.33 -6.11 23.32
CA GLU A 58 -10.19 -7.45 22.73
C GLU A 58 -8.91 -7.58 21.89
N ILE A 59 -8.59 -6.55 21.09
CA ILE A 59 -7.38 -6.53 20.28
C ILE A 59 -6.11 -6.49 21.15
N ILE A 60 -6.12 -5.74 22.27
CA ILE A 60 -4.99 -5.68 23.22
C ILE A 60 -4.79 -7.02 23.94
N ASP A 61 -5.89 -7.68 24.31
CA ASP A 61 -5.88 -8.99 24.98
C ASP A 61 -5.38 -10.08 24.04
N GLU A 62 -5.84 -10.11 22.78
CA GLU A 62 -5.39 -11.04 21.75
C GLU A 62 -3.91 -10.85 21.38
N ALA A 63 -3.43 -9.60 21.40
CA ALA A 63 -2.04 -9.30 21.16
C ALA A 63 -1.12 -9.64 22.35
N GLU A 64 -1.68 -10.10 23.47
CA GLU A 64 -0.97 -10.48 24.70
C GLU A 64 0.01 -9.37 25.17
N LEU A 65 -0.35 -8.10 24.97
CA LEU A 65 0.55 -6.97 25.24
C LEU A 65 0.51 -6.52 26.71
N ILE A 66 -0.57 -6.81 27.43
CA ILE A 66 -0.78 -6.39 28.83
C ILE A 66 0.34 -6.81 29.79
N PRO A 67 0.94 -8.01 29.70
CA PRO A 67 2.05 -8.39 30.58
C PRO A 67 3.33 -7.57 30.35
N TYR A 68 3.46 -6.89 29.21
CA TYR A 68 4.70 -6.25 28.77
C TYR A 68 4.57 -4.74 28.61
N TYR A 69 3.36 -4.24 28.40
CA TYR A 69 3.07 -2.85 28.06
C TYR A 69 1.80 -2.38 28.76
N SER A 70 1.79 -1.12 29.19
CA SER A 70 0.56 -0.49 29.66
C SER A 70 -0.47 -0.38 28.53
N GLU A 71 -1.76 -0.29 28.85
CA GLU A 71 -2.82 -0.17 27.85
C GLU A 71 -2.58 0.99 26.86
N GLN A 72 -2.03 2.11 27.33
CA GLN A 72 -1.71 3.27 26.48
C GLN A 72 -0.58 2.96 25.49
N GLU A 73 0.42 2.19 25.91
CA GLU A 73 1.51 1.74 25.03
C GLU A 73 1.02 0.70 24.05
N ALA A 74 0.17 -0.23 24.48
CA ALA A 74 -0.45 -1.23 23.61
C ALA A 74 -1.29 -0.56 22.49
N LYS A 75 -2.13 0.42 22.82
CA LYS A 75 -2.90 1.20 21.83
C LYS A 75 -1.97 1.90 20.83
N LYS A 76 -0.87 2.48 21.31
CA LYS A 76 0.13 3.13 20.46
C LYS A 76 0.88 2.16 19.55
N ILE A 77 1.22 0.96 20.04
CA ILE A 77 1.87 -0.09 19.26
C ILE A 77 0.94 -0.62 18.16
N LEU A 78 -0.35 -0.76 18.47
CA LEU A 78 -1.37 -1.31 17.58
C LEU A 78 -2.04 -0.25 16.68
N ASN A 79 -1.67 1.03 16.83
CA ASN A 79 -2.26 2.19 16.13
C ASN A 79 -3.79 2.23 16.26
N LEU A 80 -4.30 1.97 17.46
CA LEU A 80 -5.72 1.96 17.82
C LEU A 80 -6.19 3.30 18.38
#